data_AF-A0A2G5F313-F1
#
_entry.id   AF-A0A2G5F313-F1
#
_cell.length_a   1.000
_cell.length_b   1.000
_cell.length_c   1.000
_cell.angle_alpha   90.00
_cell.angle_beta   90.00
_cell.angle_gamma   90.00
#
_symmetry.space_group_name_H-M   'P 1'
#
loop_
_entity.id
_entity.type
_entity.pdbx_description
1 polymer ?
#
loop_
_entity_poly.entity_id
_entity_poly.type
_entity_poly.pdbx_seq_one_letter_code
_entity_poly.pdbx_strand_id
1 'polypeptide(L)'
;MEGFNHSGIVETDQELHVLAVDDSLVDRKVIERLLKISSCKVTVVDSGRRALQYLGLDGDKNSVGFNGLKVNLIITDYWMPGMTGYELLKKIKESSTFKEIPVVIMSSENVLPRINRCLEEGAEEFIVKPVKLSDVKRLKDYIMREEIEVEDINQRKGSSTSQGALKRKLDETHHDNENENDDDDILFSSAPSSPLSTLSSSPLNSPSRRLKTSEDDDDYSD
;
A
#
# COMPACT_ATOMS: atom_id res chain seq x y z
N MET A 1 -36.81 -21.34 -36.50
CA MET A 1 -35.97 -21.75 -35.36
C MET A 1 -34.82 -20.77 -35.27
N GLU A 2 -34.93 -19.79 -34.39
CA GLU A 2 -33.83 -18.88 -34.05
C GLU A 2 -32.88 -19.61 -33.10
N GLY A 3 -31.61 -19.74 -33.49
CA GLY A 3 -30.55 -20.27 -32.64
C GLY A 3 -29.83 -19.10 -31.98
N PHE A 4 -30.00 -18.97 -30.66
CA PHE A 4 -29.31 -18.00 -29.82
C PHE A 4 -27.79 -18.20 -29.92
N ASN A 5 -27.09 -17.19 -30.43
CA ASN A 5 -25.64 -17.09 -30.31
C ASN A 5 -25.31 -16.77 -28.85
N HIS A 6 -24.75 -17.75 -28.15
CA HIS A 6 -24.17 -17.55 -26.82
C HIS A 6 -23.01 -16.56 -26.98
N SER A 7 -23.21 -15.34 -26.49
CA SER A 7 -22.15 -14.34 -26.34
C SER A 7 -21.08 -14.93 -25.42
N GLY A 8 -19.96 -15.34 -26.00
CA GLY A 8 -18.76 -15.65 -25.25
C GLY A 8 -18.34 -14.39 -24.50
N ILE A 9 -18.57 -14.37 -23.20
CA ILE A 9 -17.89 -13.46 -22.30
C ILE A 9 -16.41 -13.82 -22.45
N VAL A 10 -15.66 -12.96 -23.14
CA VAL A 10 -14.20 -13.01 -23.09
C VAL A 10 -13.87 -12.48 -21.70
N GLU A 11 -13.82 -13.37 -20.71
CA GLU A 11 -13.14 -13.07 -19.45
C GLU A 11 -11.70 -12.75 -19.83
N THR A 12 -11.36 -11.46 -19.84
CA THR A 12 -9.97 -11.05 -19.90
C THR A 12 -9.36 -11.46 -18.58
N ASP A 13 -8.85 -12.69 -18.50
CA ASP A 13 -8.07 -13.16 -17.35
C ASP A 13 -6.79 -12.31 -17.31
N GLN A 14 -6.87 -11.14 -16.67
CA GLN A 14 -5.71 -10.30 -16.45
C GLN A 14 -4.80 -11.05 -15.48
N GLU A 15 -3.76 -11.68 -16.05
CA GLU A 15 -2.78 -12.41 -15.27
C GLU A 15 -2.06 -11.46 -14.29
N LEU A 16 -2.35 -11.61 -12.99
CA LEU A 16 -1.79 -10.80 -11.92
C LEU A 16 -0.26 -10.85 -11.96
N HIS A 17 0.39 -9.69 -12.13
CA HIS A 17 1.84 -9.60 -12.21
C HIS A 17 2.46 -9.25 -10.87
N VAL A 18 3.33 -10.15 -10.38
CA VAL A 18 4.05 -10.02 -9.12
C VAL A 18 5.54 -9.78 -9.36
N LEU A 19 6.09 -8.77 -8.69
CA LEU A 19 7.54 -8.58 -8.55
C LEU A 19 8.01 -9.27 -7.26
N ALA A 20 8.76 -10.35 -7.39
CA ALA A 20 9.35 -11.09 -6.27
C ALA A 20 10.84 -10.73 -6.10
N VAL A 21 11.22 -10.32 -4.89
CA VAL A 21 12.55 -9.80 -4.55
C VAL A 21 13.13 -10.64 -3.41
N ASP A 22 14.20 -11.38 -3.68
CA ASP A 22 14.86 -12.21 -2.65
C ASP A 22 16.30 -12.49 -3.09
N ASP A 23 17.29 -12.27 -2.22
CA ASP A 23 18.71 -12.48 -2.52
C ASP A 23 19.10 -13.96 -2.47
N SER A 24 18.38 -14.78 -1.70
CA SER A 24 18.54 -16.23 -1.68
C SER A 24 17.99 -16.86 -2.95
N LEU A 25 18.86 -17.48 -3.75
CA LEU A 25 18.46 -18.20 -4.95
C LEU A 25 17.44 -19.31 -4.67
N VAL A 26 17.53 -19.96 -3.52
CA VAL A 26 16.63 -21.04 -3.11
C VAL A 26 15.24 -20.47 -2.82
N ASP A 27 15.17 -19.44 -1.97
CA ASP A 27 13.89 -18.83 -1.59
C ASP A 27 13.23 -18.18 -2.80
N ARG A 28 14.01 -17.51 -3.65
CA ARG A 28 13.55 -16.94 -4.92
C ARG A 28 12.89 -17.99 -5.83
N LYS A 29 13.49 -19.17 -5.96
CA LYS A 29 12.89 -20.28 -6.74
C LYS A 29 11.62 -20.82 -6.09
N VAL A 30 11.57 -20.91 -4.76
CA VAL A 30 10.39 -21.34 -4.03
C VAL A 30 9.23 -20.38 -4.25
N ILE A 31 9.44 -19.07 -4.01
CA ILE A 31 8.37 -18.09 -4.16
C ILE A 31 7.90 -17.94 -5.62
N GLU A 32 8.84 -17.96 -6.58
CA GLU A 32 8.52 -17.96 -8.01
C GLU A 32 7.63 -19.14 -8.38
N ARG A 33 7.94 -20.34 -7.87
CA ARG A 33 7.16 -21.55 -8.15
C ARG A 33 5.76 -21.44 -7.56
N LEU A 34 5.62 -20.99 -6.31
CA LEU A 34 4.32 -20.85 -5.64
C LEU A 34 3.40 -19.84 -6.36
N LEU A 35 3.97 -18.71 -6.77
CA LEU A 35 3.27 -17.68 -7.54
C LEU A 35 2.84 -18.20 -8.93
N LYS A 36 3.73 -18.88 -9.65
CA LYS A 36 3.39 -19.50 -10.96
C LYS A 36 2.31 -20.57 -10.86
N ILE A 37 2.32 -21.40 -9.80
CA ILE A 37 1.26 -22.39 -9.55
C ILE A 37 -0.09 -21.69 -9.32
N SER A 38 -0.08 -20.46 -8.83
CA SER A 38 -1.28 -19.66 -8.58
C SER A 38 -1.70 -18.82 -9.80
N SER A 39 -1.15 -19.12 -10.98
CA SER A 39 -1.40 -18.40 -12.24
C SER A 39 -1.08 -16.91 -12.14
N CYS A 40 0.01 -16.56 -11.47
CA CYS A 40 0.57 -15.22 -11.50
C CYS A 40 1.70 -15.16 -12.53
N LYS A 41 1.77 -14.04 -13.24
CA LYS A 41 2.99 -13.63 -13.93
C LYS A 41 4.00 -13.20 -12.88
N VAL A 42 5.26 -13.63 -13.00
CA VAL A 42 6.28 -13.31 -11.99
C VAL A 42 7.51 -12.73 -12.65
N THR A 43 7.91 -11.54 -12.20
CA THR A 43 9.27 -11.04 -12.38
C THR A 43 10.05 -11.30 -11.09
N VAL A 44 11.19 -11.98 -11.20
CA VAL A 44 12.08 -12.23 -10.07
C VAL A 44 13.35 -11.39 -10.18
N VAL A 45 13.73 -10.75 -9.08
CA VAL A 45 14.99 -9.99 -8.94
C VAL A 45 15.69 -10.40 -7.64
N ASP A 46 17.00 -10.19 -7.60
CA ASP A 46 17.88 -10.71 -6.54
C ASP A 46 18.22 -9.70 -5.42
N SER A 47 17.70 -8.47 -5.51
CA SER A 47 18.08 -7.40 -4.58
C SER A 47 17.13 -6.22 -4.66
N GLY A 48 17.05 -5.46 -3.57
CA GLY A 48 16.27 -4.22 -3.53
C GLY A 48 16.71 -3.19 -4.59
N ARG A 49 18.02 -3.12 -4.90
CA ARG A 49 18.51 -2.24 -5.96
C ARG A 49 17.97 -2.61 -7.34
N ARG A 50 17.92 -3.90 -7.68
CA ARG A 50 17.35 -4.36 -8.94
C ARG A 50 15.84 -4.17 -9.00
N ALA A 51 15.15 -4.28 -7.86
CA ALA A 51 13.73 -3.96 -7.77
C ALA A 51 13.48 -2.47 -8.09
N LEU A 52 14.27 -1.55 -7.51
CA LEU A 52 14.15 -0.13 -7.82
C LEU A 52 14.47 0.17 -9.30
N GLN A 53 15.50 -0.43 -9.86
CA GLN A 53 15.79 -0.34 -11.31
C GLN A 53 14.62 -0.80 -12.17
N TYR A 54 14.03 -1.94 -11.81
CA TYR A 54 12.88 -2.50 -12.51
C TYR A 54 11.66 -1.57 -12.46
N LEU A 55 11.45 -0.91 -11.32
CA LEU A 55 10.39 0.08 -11.12
C LEU A 55 10.76 1.48 -11.65
N GLY A 56 11.98 1.72 -12.11
CA GLY A 56 12.43 3.06 -12.51
C GLY A 56 12.54 4.06 -11.34
N LEU A 57 12.78 3.56 -10.12
CA LEU A 57 12.91 4.34 -8.88
C LEU A 57 14.36 4.54 -8.44
N ASP A 58 15.34 4.15 -9.24
CA ASP A 58 16.76 4.33 -8.96
C ASP A 58 17.30 5.72 -9.34
N GLY A 59 16.43 6.61 -9.85
CA GLY A 59 16.75 8.00 -10.16
C GLY A 59 17.46 8.20 -11.50
N ASP A 60 17.74 7.13 -12.24
CA ASP A 60 18.38 7.19 -13.55
C ASP A 60 17.31 7.28 -14.65
N LYS A 61 17.36 8.35 -15.46
CA LYS A 61 16.40 8.57 -16.57
C LYS A 61 16.55 7.58 -17.73
N ASN A 62 17.61 6.77 -17.70
CA ASN A 62 17.89 5.70 -18.66
C ASN A 62 17.46 4.32 -18.15
N SER A 63 16.85 4.24 -16.96
CA SER A 63 16.33 2.99 -16.44
C SER A 63 15.36 2.41 -17.47
N VAL A 64 15.57 1.14 -17.78
CA VAL A 64 14.77 0.36 -18.72
C VAL A 64 13.39 0.22 -18.09
N GLY A 65 12.60 1.29 -18.12
CA GLY A 65 11.21 1.28 -17.78
C GLY A 65 10.60 0.22 -18.69
N PHE A 66 10.26 -0.92 -18.12
CA PHE A 66 9.44 -1.92 -18.80
C PHE A 66 8.05 -1.28 -18.92
N ASN A 67 7.93 -0.37 -19.91
CA ASN A 67 6.88 0.63 -20.13
C ASN A 67 5.52 0.01 -20.53
N GLY A 68 5.20 -1.19 -20.06
CA GLY A 68 3.97 -1.87 -20.41
C GLY A 68 3.49 -2.95 -19.45
N LEU A 69 4.21 -3.24 -18.36
CA LEU A 69 3.76 -4.25 -17.39
C LEU A 69 3.41 -3.60 -16.06
N LYS A 70 2.11 -3.43 -15.82
CA LYS A 70 1.55 -3.01 -14.53
C LYS A 70 1.90 -4.09 -13.49
N VAL A 71 2.74 -3.76 -12.52
CA VAL A 71 2.95 -4.62 -11.34
C VAL A 71 1.73 -4.47 -10.45
N ASN A 72 1.09 -5.58 -10.08
CA ASN A 72 -0.07 -5.59 -9.18
C ASN A 72 0.33 -5.86 -7.73
N LEU A 73 1.48 -6.50 -7.48
CA LEU A 73 1.98 -6.84 -6.15
C LEU A 73 3.50 -6.88 -6.12
N ILE A 74 4.08 -6.41 -5.02
CA ILE A 74 5.50 -6.60 -4.72
C ILE A 74 5.60 -7.50 -3.49
N ILE A 75 6.40 -8.55 -3.58
CA ILE A 75 6.74 -9.42 -2.45
C ILE A 75 8.26 -9.44 -2.28
N THR A 76 8.76 -9.09 -1.10
CA THR A 76 10.20 -8.92 -0.86
C THR A 76 10.65 -9.59 0.41
N ASP A 77 11.84 -10.18 0.41
CA ASP A 77 12.54 -10.55 1.63
C ASP A 77 12.93 -9.30 2.45
N TYR A 78 12.98 -9.45 3.77
CA TYR A 78 13.37 -8.39 4.68
C TYR A 78 14.88 -8.17 4.72
N TRP A 79 15.68 -9.25 4.75
CA TRP A 79 17.12 -9.22 4.96
C TRP A 79 17.87 -9.48 3.66
N MET A 80 18.09 -8.40 2.91
CA MET A 80 18.94 -8.46 1.73
C MET A 80 20.22 -7.61 1.92
N PRO A 81 21.38 -8.04 1.40
CA PRO A 81 22.61 -7.26 1.43
C PRO A 81 22.46 -5.89 0.76
N GLY A 82 23.01 -4.87 1.41
CA GLY A 82 23.07 -3.49 0.91
C GLY A 82 21.77 -2.69 1.04
N MET A 83 20.60 -3.32 0.92
CA MET A 83 19.29 -2.68 1.11
C MET A 83 18.31 -3.68 1.68
N THR A 84 17.71 -3.37 2.82
CA THR A 84 16.66 -4.19 3.45
C THR A 84 15.33 -4.09 2.70
N GLY A 85 14.46 -5.08 2.86
CA GLY A 85 13.09 -5.04 2.36
C GLY A 85 12.28 -3.87 2.93
N TYR A 86 12.58 -3.44 4.17
CA TYR A 86 11.97 -2.25 4.77
C TYR A 86 12.39 -0.95 4.05
N GLU A 87 13.65 -0.80 3.71
CA GLU A 87 14.12 0.36 2.93
C GLU A 87 13.53 0.38 1.51
N LEU A 88 13.39 -0.79 0.90
CA LEU A 88 12.71 -0.93 -0.39
C LEU A 88 11.22 -0.53 -0.28
N LEU A 89 10.50 -1.04 0.72
CA LEU A 89 9.12 -0.68 1.02
C LEU A 89 8.95 0.84 1.11
N LYS A 90 9.77 1.48 1.95
CA LYS A 90 9.73 2.93 2.16
C LYS A 90 9.86 3.70 0.84
N LYS A 91 10.83 3.34 0.00
CA LYS A 91 11.04 3.99 -1.32
C LYS A 91 9.86 3.77 -2.28
N ILE A 92 9.22 2.60 -2.24
CA ILE A 92 8.02 2.33 -3.05
C ILE A 92 6.86 3.20 -2.56
N LYS A 93 6.64 3.29 -1.24
CA LYS A 93 5.55 4.07 -0.65
C LYS A 93 5.74 5.59 -0.76
N GLU A 94 6.98 6.06 -0.84
CA GLU A 94 7.30 7.46 -1.17
C GLU A 94 7.09 7.80 -2.66
N SER A 95 6.96 6.80 -3.54
CA SER A 95 6.76 7.03 -4.98
C SER A 95 5.31 7.43 -5.30
N SER A 96 5.13 8.53 -6.04
CA SER A 96 3.81 8.92 -6.54
C SER A 96 3.17 7.90 -7.47
N THR A 97 3.97 7.08 -8.16
CA THR A 97 3.51 6.10 -9.15
C THR A 97 3.22 4.74 -8.53
N PHE A 98 3.98 4.31 -7.53
CA PHE A 98 3.92 2.94 -7.01
C PHE A 98 3.41 2.83 -5.57
N LYS A 99 3.13 3.94 -4.88
CA LYS A 99 2.65 3.93 -3.49
C LYS A 99 1.40 3.07 -3.25
N GLU A 100 0.53 2.98 -4.25
CA GLU A 100 -0.71 2.19 -4.18
C GLU A 100 -0.50 0.69 -4.44
N ILE A 101 0.69 0.28 -4.92
CA ILE A 101 0.96 -1.15 -5.11
C ILE A 101 1.10 -1.81 -3.73
N PRO A 102 0.36 -2.89 -3.43
CA PRO A 102 0.53 -3.63 -2.19
C PRO A 102 1.94 -4.21 -2.13
N VAL A 103 2.57 -4.10 -0.95
CA VAL A 103 3.91 -4.61 -0.69
C VAL A 103 3.85 -5.59 0.47
N VAL A 104 4.25 -6.83 0.23
CA VAL A 104 4.30 -7.88 1.23
C VAL A 104 5.74 -8.17 1.61
N ILE A 105 6.03 -8.19 2.90
CA ILE A 105 7.36 -8.49 3.44
C ILE A 105 7.42 -9.96 3.85
N MET A 106 8.48 -10.66 3.48
CA MET A 106 8.81 -12.01 3.93
C MET A 106 10.01 -11.96 4.86
N SER A 107 10.03 -12.77 5.92
CA SER A 107 11.17 -12.83 6.84
C SER A 107 11.29 -14.21 7.48
N SER A 108 12.52 -14.69 7.66
CA SER A 108 12.79 -15.91 8.45
C SER A 108 12.62 -15.70 9.96
N GLU A 109 12.60 -14.45 10.41
CA GLU A 109 12.44 -14.10 11.82
C GLU A 109 11.03 -13.58 12.10
N ASN A 110 10.49 -13.93 13.27
CA ASN A 110 9.20 -13.48 13.78
C ASN A 110 9.40 -12.48 14.94
N VAL A 111 9.68 -11.22 14.59
CA VAL A 111 10.01 -10.15 15.55
C VAL A 111 8.93 -9.07 15.51
N LEU A 112 8.09 -9.01 16.55
CA LEU A 112 6.92 -8.10 16.60
C LEU A 112 7.26 -6.62 16.32
N PRO A 113 8.28 -6.00 16.94
CA PRO A 113 8.64 -4.62 16.61
C PRO A 113 8.95 -4.38 15.14
N ARG A 114 9.52 -5.37 14.46
CA ARG A 114 9.82 -5.29 13.02
C ARG A 114 8.55 -5.41 12.18
N ILE A 115 7.70 -6.36 12.53
CA ILE A 115 6.40 -6.57 11.86
C ILE A 115 5.61 -5.27 11.92
N ASN A 116 5.44 -4.72 13.13
CA ASN A 116 4.71 -3.47 13.34
C ASN A 116 5.29 -2.33 12.51
N ARG A 117 6.62 -2.16 12.54
CA ARG A 117 7.29 -1.12 11.75
C ARG A 117 7.05 -1.24 10.25
N CYS A 118 6.98 -2.46 9.70
CA CYS A 118 6.70 -2.65 8.27
C CYS A 118 5.25 -2.29 7.94
N LEU A 119 4.30 -2.72 8.79
CA LEU A 119 2.87 -2.42 8.60
C LEU A 119 2.60 -0.91 8.74
N GLU A 120 3.24 -0.24 9.70
CA GLU A 120 3.15 1.22 9.90
C GLU A 120 3.69 2.02 8.71
N GLU A 121 4.72 1.50 8.01
CA GLU A 121 5.25 2.09 6.78
C GLU A 121 4.37 1.81 5.55
N GLY A 122 3.29 1.03 5.72
CA GLY A 122 2.32 0.72 4.66
C GLY A 122 2.56 -0.62 3.95
N ALA A 123 3.29 -1.56 4.54
CA ALA A 123 3.24 -2.93 4.05
C ALA A 123 1.82 -3.47 4.15
N GLU A 124 1.36 -4.15 3.10
CA GLU A 124 0.07 -4.82 3.06
C GLU A 124 0.05 -5.97 4.06
N GLU A 125 1.14 -6.74 4.10
CA GLU A 125 1.27 -7.88 4.98
C GLU A 125 2.73 -8.20 5.30
N PHE A 126 2.94 -8.90 6.43
CA PHE A 126 4.20 -9.51 6.80
C PHE A 126 4.02 -11.04 6.95
N ILE A 127 4.78 -11.82 6.19
CA ILE A 127 4.77 -13.29 6.18
C ILE A 127 6.06 -13.82 6.78
N VAL A 128 5.94 -14.73 7.75
CA VAL A 128 7.08 -15.47 8.28
C VAL A 128 7.35 -16.69 7.39
N LYS A 129 8.58 -16.82 6.90
CA LYS A 129 9.02 -17.96 6.08
C LYS A 129 8.98 -19.27 6.91
N PRO A 130 8.73 -20.43 6.28
CA PRO A 130 8.60 -20.66 4.85
C PRO A 130 7.22 -20.25 4.32
N VAL A 131 7.21 -19.55 3.17
CA VAL A 131 5.98 -19.17 2.48
C VAL A 131 5.26 -20.41 1.95
N LYS A 132 3.94 -20.45 2.13
CA LYS A 132 3.08 -21.56 1.71
C LYS A 132 2.23 -21.15 0.52
N LEU A 133 1.75 -22.16 -0.21
CA LEU A 133 0.80 -21.94 -1.31
C LEU A 133 -0.49 -21.26 -0.84
N SER A 134 -0.92 -21.51 0.41
CA SER A 134 -2.09 -20.85 1.01
C SER A 134 -1.91 -19.34 1.14
N ASP A 135 -0.69 -18.88 1.43
CA ASP A 135 -0.40 -17.46 1.61
C ASP A 135 -0.52 -16.74 0.27
N VAL A 136 0.09 -17.31 -0.77
CA VAL A 136 0.02 -16.77 -2.13
C VAL A 136 -1.40 -16.74 -2.68
N LYS A 137 -2.19 -17.80 -2.46
CA LYS A 137 -3.60 -17.84 -2.88
C LYS A 137 -4.41 -16.74 -2.20
N ARG A 138 -4.23 -16.57 -0.90
CA ARG A 138 -4.92 -15.52 -0.14
C ARG A 138 -4.55 -14.11 -0.65
N LEU A 139 -3.27 -13.86 -0.93
CA LEU A 139 -2.83 -12.58 -1.51
C LEU A 139 -3.43 -12.31 -2.89
N LYS A 140 -3.48 -13.33 -3.76
CA LYS A 140 -4.12 -13.21 -5.08
C LYS A 140 -5.60 -12.89 -4.94
N ASP A 141 -6.32 -13.64 -4.10
CA ASP A 141 -7.76 -13.45 -3.91
C ASP A 141 -8.08 -12.06 -3.34
N TYR A 142 -7.21 -11.53 -2.47
CA TYR A 142 -7.33 -10.17 -1.93
C TYR A 142 -7.27 -9.12 -3.04
N ILE A 143 -6.22 -9.15 -3.87
CA ILE A 143 -5.99 -8.15 -4.93
C ILE A 143 -7.10 -8.22 -5.99
N MET A 144 -7.50 -9.43 -6.38
CA MET A 144 -8.55 -9.62 -7.40
C MET A 144 -9.92 -9.11 -6.92
N ARG A 145 -10.19 -9.08 -5.61
CA ARG A 145 -11.43 -8.52 -5.06
C ARG A 145 -11.44 -6.99 -5.08
N GLU A 146 -10.30 -6.36 -4.78
CA GLU A 146 -10.19 -4.91 -4.83
C GLU A 146 -10.40 -4.36 -6.25
N GLU A 147 -9.96 -5.09 -7.28
CA GLU A 147 -10.16 -4.66 -8.68
C GLU A 147 -11.65 -4.71 -9.10
N ILE A 148 -12.43 -5.67 -8.60
CA ILE A 148 -13.87 -5.81 -8.92
C ILE A 148 -14.71 -4.70 -8.27
N GLU A 149 -14.42 -4.32 -7.02
CA GLU A 149 -15.17 -3.26 -6.33
C GLU A 149 -14.97 -1.88 -6.99
N VAL A 150 -13.76 -1.60 -7.49
CA VAL A 150 -13.46 -0.35 -8.20
C VAL A 150 -14.18 -0.28 -9.55
N GLU A 151 -14.28 -1.40 -10.27
CA GLU A 151 -15.01 -1.48 -11.54
C GLU A 151 -16.52 -1.29 -11.34
N ASP A 152 -17.12 -1.90 -10.32
CA ASP A 152 -18.55 -1.77 -10.00
C ASP A 152 -18.94 -0.35 -9.60
N ILE A 153 -18.09 0.35 -8.84
CA ILE A 153 -18.34 1.75 -8.44
C ILE A 153 -18.28 2.68 -9.67
N ASN A 154 -17.35 2.45 -10.58
CA ASN A 154 -17.22 3.25 -11.80
C ASN A 154 -18.38 3.03 -12.77
N GLN A 155 -18.92 1.80 -12.87
CA GLN A 155 -20.11 1.52 -13.67
C GLN A 155 -21.38 2.20 -13.13
N ARG A 156 -21.56 2.28 -11.81
CA ARG A 156 -22.73 2.95 -11.19
C ARG A 156 -22.70 4.48 -11.31
N LYS A 157 -21.53 5.10 -11.41
CA LYS A 157 -21.39 6.56 -11.61
C LYS A 157 -21.57 7.01 -13.07
N GLY A 158 -21.46 6.10 -14.04
CA GLY A 158 -21.64 6.39 -15.47
C GLY A 158 -23.09 6.47 -15.96
N SER A 159 -24.07 6.02 -15.16
CA SER A 159 -25.49 5.93 -15.56
C SER A 159 -26.39 7.09 -15.13
N SER A 160 -25.87 8.13 -14.46
CA SER A 160 -26.67 9.28 -14.00
C SER A 160 -26.35 10.58 -14.76
N THR A 161 -26.52 10.61 -16.08
CA THR A 161 -26.75 11.88 -16.80
C THR A 161 -27.57 11.64 -18.06
N SER A 162 -28.86 11.42 -17.90
CA SER A 162 -29.87 11.60 -18.96
C SER A 162 -31.25 11.51 -18.34
N GLN A 163 -31.89 12.65 -18.10
CA GLN A 163 -33.30 12.97 -18.40
C GLN A 163 -33.80 14.10 -17.49
N GLY A 164 -34.29 15.18 -18.10
CA GLY A 164 -35.01 16.22 -17.37
C GLY A 164 -35.10 17.61 -18.01
N ALA A 165 -35.21 17.74 -19.33
CA ALA A 165 -35.56 19.01 -19.96
C ALA A 165 -36.89 18.88 -20.73
N LEU A 166 -38.03 19.15 -20.09
CA LEU A 166 -39.29 19.51 -20.76
C LEU A 166 -40.11 20.54 -19.94
N LYS A 167 -39.83 21.80 -20.28
CA LYS A 167 -40.64 23.03 -20.30
C LYS A 167 -42.18 22.88 -20.16
N ARG A 168 -42.80 23.67 -19.27
CA ARG A 168 -44.10 24.35 -19.49
C ARG A 168 -44.13 25.73 -18.81
N LYS A 169 -44.77 26.68 -19.49
CA LYS A 169 -44.88 28.13 -19.22
C LYS A 169 -46.17 28.48 -18.44
N LEU A 170 -46.06 29.56 -17.65
CA LEU A 170 -47.03 30.60 -17.19
C LEU A 170 -48.42 30.21 -16.68
N ASP A 171 -48.77 30.72 -15.48
CA ASP A 171 -49.82 31.75 -15.32
C ASP A 171 -49.66 32.57 -14.02
N GLU A 172 -50.11 33.82 -14.06
CA GLU A 172 -50.02 34.87 -13.02
C GLU A 172 -51.06 34.70 -11.90
N THR A 173 -50.78 35.21 -10.68
CA THR A 173 -51.60 36.24 -9.97
C THR A 173 -51.20 36.44 -8.49
N HIS A 174 -51.41 37.68 -8.05
CA HIS A 174 -51.09 38.37 -6.79
C HIS A 174 -51.59 37.75 -5.47
N HIS A 175 -50.83 37.90 -4.37
CA HIS A 175 -51.28 38.67 -3.19
C HIS A 175 -50.16 38.92 -2.17
N ASP A 176 -50.18 40.14 -1.63
CA ASP A 176 -49.36 40.66 -0.55
C ASP A 176 -49.60 39.93 0.79
N ASN A 177 -48.59 39.89 1.66
CA ASN A 177 -48.67 40.51 2.99
C ASN A 177 -47.41 40.30 3.82
N GLU A 178 -46.96 41.41 4.38
CA GLU A 178 -46.02 41.56 5.49
C GLU A 178 -46.64 41.11 6.82
N ASN A 179 -45.85 41.25 7.88
CA ASN A 179 -46.14 41.14 9.32
C ASN A 179 -46.01 39.75 9.94
N GLU A 180 -45.50 39.58 11.15
CA GLU A 180 -44.67 40.35 12.09
C GLU A 180 -44.61 39.42 13.32
N ASN A 181 -43.47 39.43 14.01
CA ASN A 181 -43.37 39.39 15.48
C ASN A 181 -43.59 38.09 16.31
N ASP A 182 -42.69 38.03 17.29
CA ASP A 182 -42.78 37.55 18.68
C ASP A 182 -42.40 36.10 19.04
N ASP A 183 -41.19 36.04 19.64
CA ASP A 183 -40.90 35.59 21.01
C ASP A 183 -41.27 34.16 21.45
N ASP A 184 -40.24 33.42 21.90
CA ASP A 184 -40.20 32.93 23.28
C ASP A 184 -38.80 32.35 23.63
N ASP A 185 -38.13 33.04 24.55
CA ASP A 185 -36.97 32.62 25.34
C ASP A 185 -37.32 31.46 26.29
N ILE A 186 -36.55 30.36 26.36
CA ILE A 186 -36.27 29.68 27.64
C ILE A 186 -34.84 29.12 27.68
N LEU A 187 -34.09 29.66 28.65
CA LEU A 187 -32.78 29.30 29.17
C LEU A 187 -32.84 28.06 30.09
N PHE A 188 -31.94 27.08 29.94
CA PHE A 188 -31.33 26.44 31.12
C PHE A 188 -29.97 25.79 30.82
N SER A 189 -29.03 26.09 31.70
CA SER A 189 -27.64 25.66 31.77
C SER A 189 -27.50 24.21 32.24
N SER A 190 -26.44 23.51 31.80
CA SER A 190 -25.44 22.83 32.66
C SER A 190 -24.52 21.89 31.86
N ALA A 191 -23.22 22.21 31.86
CA ALA A 191 -22.12 21.24 31.78
C ALA A 191 -21.80 20.78 33.25
N PRO A 192 -20.92 19.79 33.58
CA PRO A 192 -19.76 19.32 32.80
C PRO A 192 -19.42 17.81 32.94
N SER A 193 -18.40 17.34 32.19
CA SER A 193 -17.15 16.73 32.72
C SER A 193 -16.47 15.79 31.72
N SER A 194 -15.19 16.06 31.47
CA SER A 194 -14.22 15.18 30.78
C SER A 194 -13.26 14.61 31.83
N PRO A 195 -12.77 13.36 31.70
CA PRO A 195 -11.72 12.85 32.56
C PRO A 195 -10.32 13.19 32.02
N LEU A 196 -9.45 13.63 32.93
CA LEU A 196 -8.02 13.83 32.78
C LEU A 196 -7.28 12.79 33.62
N SER A 197 -6.23 12.16 33.06
CA SER A 197 -5.20 11.40 33.79
C SER A 197 -3.85 11.78 33.16
N THR A 198 -2.93 12.53 33.79
CA THR A 198 -1.94 12.15 34.84
C THR A 198 -1.15 10.88 34.46
N LEU A 199 0.18 10.75 34.45
CA LEU A 199 1.43 11.50 34.72
C LEU A 199 2.50 10.78 33.81
N SER A 200 3.71 11.24 33.49
CA SER A 200 4.81 11.59 34.37
C SER A 200 6.07 11.89 33.54
N SER A 201 6.86 12.80 34.08
CA SER A 201 8.12 13.43 33.67
C SER A 201 9.29 12.56 33.16
N SER A 202 10.01 13.15 32.21
CA SER A 202 11.42 12.87 31.82
C SER A 202 12.41 13.11 32.97
N PRO A 203 13.67 12.66 32.80
CA PRO A 203 14.77 13.62 32.90
C PRO A 203 15.79 13.51 31.75
N LEU A 204 16.19 14.69 31.26
CA LEU A 204 17.45 14.92 30.53
C LEU A 204 18.59 15.02 31.55
N ASN A 205 19.67 14.25 31.35
CA ASN A 205 21.04 14.77 31.47
C ASN A 205 22.05 13.77 30.89
N SER A 206 22.77 14.18 29.86
CA SER A 206 24.12 13.72 29.53
C SER A 206 25.08 14.87 29.88
N PRO A 207 26.36 14.60 30.20
CA PRO A 207 27.34 14.73 29.11
C PRO A 207 28.62 13.87 29.25
N SER A 208 29.39 13.89 28.15
CA SER A 208 30.86 13.81 28.06
C SER A 208 31.56 12.46 27.85
N ARG A 209 31.83 12.22 26.56
CA ARG A 209 33.12 11.79 25.96
C ARG A 209 34.34 11.80 26.92
N ARG A 210 35.07 10.69 26.97
CA ARG A 210 36.54 10.70 26.81
C ARG A 210 37.07 9.37 26.27
N LEU A 211 37.78 9.47 25.16
CA LEU A 211 38.69 8.46 24.61
C LEU A 211 39.96 8.34 25.48
N LYS A 212 40.48 7.12 25.58
CA LYS A 212 41.90 6.75 25.75
C LYS A 212 42.02 5.43 24.97
N THR A 213 42.27 5.43 23.66
CA THR A 213 43.58 5.49 22.99
C THR A 213 44.74 4.97 23.83
N SER A 214 45.28 3.87 23.30
CA SER A 214 46.55 3.20 23.54
C SER A 214 47.74 4.16 23.65
N GLU A 215 48.58 3.91 24.64
CA GLU A 215 50.02 4.20 24.67
C GLU A 215 50.68 2.84 24.31
N ASP A 216 51.46 2.74 23.22
CA ASP A 216 52.92 3.00 23.14
C ASP A 216 53.68 1.81 23.80
N ASP A 217 54.70 1.13 23.26
CA ASP A 217 55.73 1.42 22.27
C ASP A 217 56.50 0.12 21.91
N ASP A 218 57.27 0.17 20.82
CA ASP A 218 58.52 -0.56 20.51
C ASP A 218 58.54 -2.09 20.32
N ASP A 219 58.77 -2.54 19.07
CA ASP A 219 60.09 -3.03 18.62
C ASP A 219 60.01 -3.47 17.14
N TYR A 220 60.64 -2.71 16.26
CA TYR A 220 61.01 -3.17 14.91
C TYR A 220 62.46 -2.78 14.68
N SER A 221 63.34 -3.74 14.94
CA SER A 221 64.76 -3.68 14.65
C SER A 221 65.09 -4.81 13.67
N ASP A 222 65.51 -4.40 12.47
CA ASP A 222 66.39 -5.04 11.46
C ASP A 222 66.39 -6.58 11.29
#